data_AF-A0A5D2AAT4-F1
#
_entry.id   AF-A0A5D2AAT4-F1
#
_cell.length_a   1.000
_cell.length_b   1.000
_cell.length_c   1.000
_cell.angle_alpha   90.00
_cell.angle_beta   90.00
_cell.angle_gamma   90.00
#
_symmetry.space_group_name_H-M   'P 1'
#
loop_
_entity.id
_entity.type
_entity.pdbx_description
1 polymer ?
#
loop_
_entity_poly.entity_id
_entity_poly.type
_entity_poly.pdbx_seq_one_letter_code
_entity_poly.pdbx_strand_id
1 'polypeptide(L)'
;MSELFGKTTDCCRGQGGSMHMFSREHNVLGGFAFIGEGIPVATGAAFTSKYKREVLKEANCDHVTLAFFGDGTCNNGQFFECLNMAALWKLPIVFIVENNLWAIGMSHLRATSDP
;
A
#
# COMPACT_ATOMS: atom_id res chain seq x y z
N MET A 1 -9.52 8.63 16.82
CA MET A 1 -8.92 9.01 18.12
C MET A 1 -8.77 7.83 19.08
N SER A 2 -9.62 6.80 19.01
CA SER A 2 -9.51 5.67 19.94
C SER A 2 -8.22 4.84 19.74
N GLU A 3 -7.71 4.70 18.51
CA GLU A 3 -6.49 3.95 18.16
C GLU A 3 -5.26 4.60 18.79
N LEU A 4 -5.15 5.92 18.60
CA LEU A 4 -4.07 6.75 19.13
C LEU A 4 -3.96 6.64 20.66
N PHE A 5 -5.09 6.45 21.36
CA PHE A 5 -5.14 6.29 22.81
C PHE A 5 -5.17 4.83 23.27
N GLY A 6 -4.96 3.85 22.37
CA GLY A 6 -4.92 2.44 22.74
C GLY A 6 -6.27 1.88 23.23
N LYS A 7 -7.39 2.48 22.83
CA LYS A 7 -8.72 2.06 23.27
C LYS A 7 -9.21 0.87 22.44
N THR A 8 -9.84 -0.10 23.12
CA THR A 8 -10.39 -1.32 22.50
C THR A 8 -11.52 -1.08 21.50
N THR A 9 -12.16 0.10 21.56
CA THR A 9 -13.27 0.48 20.67
C THR A 9 -12.82 0.92 19.27
N ASP A 10 -11.53 0.97 18.99
CA ASP A 10 -11.02 1.39 17.68
C ASP A 10 -10.86 0.21 16.69
N CYS A 11 -10.56 0.53 15.42
CA CYS A 11 -10.48 -0.37 14.28
C CYS A 11 -9.41 -1.46 14.43
N CYS A 12 -8.27 -1.16 15.07
CA CYS A 12 -7.23 -2.14 15.42
C CYS A 12 -7.22 -2.49 16.91
N ARG A 13 -8.27 -2.10 17.65
CA ARG A 13 -8.42 -2.34 19.10
C ARG A 13 -7.25 -1.79 19.93
N GLY A 14 -6.63 -0.70 19.48
CA GLY A 14 -5.54 -0.03 20.19
C GLY A 14 -4.14 -0.62 19.94
N GLN A 15 -3.98 -1.52 18.97
CA GLN A 15 -2.70 -2.14 18.62
C GLN A 15 -1.93 -1.40 17.52
N GLY A 16 -2.60 -0.51 16.80
CA GLY A 16 -2.09 0.24 15.66
C GLY A 16 -1.44 1.57 16.01
N GLY A 17 -1.69 2.10 17.20
CA GLY A 17 -1.10 3.34 17.67
C GLY A 17 -1.45 4.55 16.80
N SER A 18 -0.47 5.42 16.53
CA SER A 18 -0.71 6.69 15.83
C SER A 18 -0.78 6.57 14.30
N MET A 19 -0.23 5.51 13.72
CA MET A 19 -0.02 5.42 12.27
C MET A 19 -0.52 4.11 11.64
N HIS A 20 -0.82 3.06 12.43
CA HIS A 20 -1.10 1.74 11.88
C HIS A 20 -2.60 1.38 11.93
N MET A 21 -3.39 1.95 11.01
CA MET A 21 -4.84 1.75 10.95
C MET A 21 -5.26 0.75 9.87
N PHE A 22 -6.18 -0.15 10.21
CA PHE A 22 -6.81 -1.11 9.31
C PHE A 22 -8.34 -1.00 9.42
N SER A 23 -9.05 -0.96 8.29
CA SER A 23 -10.51 -0.90 8.28
C SER A 23 -11.10 -1.75 7.17
N ARG A 24 -11.67 -2.89 7.55
CA ARG A 24 -12.36 -3.79 6.61
C ARG A 24 -13.57 -3.14 5.97
N GLU A 25 -14.36 -2.40 6.76
CA GLU A 25 -15.58 -1.73 6.28
C GLU A 25 -15.28 -0.72 5.17
N HIS A 26 -14.14 -0.03 5.27
CA HIS A 26 -13.74 1.02 4.34
C HIS A 26 -12.71 0.53 3.31
N ASN A 27 -12.44 -0.78 3.25
CA ASN A 27 -11.43 -1.40 2.39
C ASN A 27 -10.01 -0.79 2.54
N VAL A 28 -9.66 -0.39 3.76
CA VAL A 28 -8.32 0.09 4.10
C VAL A 28 -7.51 -1.08 4.64
N LEU A 29 -6.62 -1.62 3.80
CA LEU A 29 -5.68 -2.68 4.15
C LEU A 29 -4.42 -2.16 4.88
N GLY A 30 -4.34 -0.85 5.12
CA GLY A 30 -3.16 -0.18 5.67
C GLY A 30 -2.79 -0.60 7.10
N GLY A 31 -1.73 0.03 7.58
CA GLY A 31 -1.23 -0.15 8.93
C GLY A 31 0.04 -0.99 9.05
N PHE A 32 0.96 -0.82 8.11
CA PHE A 32 2.23 -1.52 8.09
C PHE A 32 3.28 -0.76 8.88
N ALA A 33 4.16 -1.49 9.57
CA ALA A 33 5.20 -0.91 10.41
C ALA A 33 6.44 -0.55 9.59
N PHE A 34 6.73 -1.33 8.54
CA PHE A 34 7.91 -1.12 7.72
C PHE A 34 7.60 -0.36 6.44
N ILE A 35 8.53 0.53 6.07
CA ILE A 35 8.49 1.26 4.81
C ILE A 35 8.54 0.25 3.65
N GLY A 36 7.59 0.34 2.72
CA GLY A 36 7.50 -0.53 1.54
C GLY A 36 6.71 -1.82 1.75
N GLU A 37 6.43 -2.24 2.99
CA GLU A 37 5.72 -3.49 3.31
C GLU A 37 4.32 -3.55 2.67
N GLY A 38 3.63 -2.41 2.57
CA GLY A 38 2.30 -2.33 1.97
C GLY A 38 2.26 -2.54 0.45
N ILE A 39 3.39 -2.36 -0.26
CA ILE A 39 3.45 -2.46 -1.74
C ILE A 39 3.13 -3.89 -2.24
N PRO A 40 3.79 -4.97 -1.74
CA PRO A 40 3.44 -6.32 -2.15
C PRO A 40 2.03 -6.73 -1.70
N VAL A 41 1.57 -6.27 -0.54
CA VAL A 41 0.21 -6.54 -0.05
C VAL A 41 -0.83 -5.93 -0.99
N ALA A 42 -0.65 -4.67 -1.39
CA ALA A 42 -1.52 -4.01 -2.36
C ALA A 42 -1.49 -4.72 -3.73
N THR A 43 -0.32 -5.17 -4.17
CA THR A 43 -0.18 -5.94 -5.41
C THR A 43 -0.95 -7.26 -5.36
N GLY A 44 -0.89 -7.97 -4.23
CA GLY A 44 -1.70 -9.18 -3.98
C GLY A 44 -3.21 -8.91 -3.93
N ALA A 45 -3.62 -7.78 -3.34
CA ALA A 45 -5.02 -7.36 -3.34
C ALA A 45 -5.54 -7.09 -4.77
N ALA A 46 -4.75 -6.41 -5.60
CA ALA A 46 -5.09 -6.18 -7.00
C ALA A 46 -5.15 -7.48 -7.81
N PHE A 47 -4.22 -8.40 -7.56
CA PHE A 47 -4.27 -9.74 -8.14
C PHE A 47 -5.55 -10.49 -7.75
N THR A 48 -5.97 -10.38 -6.49
CA THR A 48 -7.21 -11.02 -6.01
C THR A 48 -8.43 -10.52 -6.78
N SER A 49 -8.57 -9.21 -6.98
CA SER A 49 -9.67 -8.63 -7.77
C SER A 49 -9.71 -9.20 -9.19
N LYS A 50 -8.55 -9.24 -9.85
CA LYS A 50 -8.42 -9.81 -11.20
C LYS A 50 -8.75 -11.30 -11.23
N TYR A 51 -8.21 -12.08 -10.29
CA TYR A 51 -8.40 -13.52 -10.22
C TYR A 51 -9.86 -13.90 -9.99
N LYS A 52 -10.54 -13.20 -9.07
CA LYS A 52 -11.97 -13.43 -8.81
C LYS A 52 -12.83 -13.19 -10.05
N ARG A 53 -12.52 -12.13 -10.81
CA ARG A 53 -13.24 -11.82 -12.05
C ARG A 53 -12.94 -12.82 -13.16
N GLU A 54 -11.67 -13.08 -13.46
CA GLU A 54 -11.27 -13.84 -14.64
C GLU A 54 -11.31 -15.36 -14.45
N VAL A 55 -10.94 -15.84 -13.26
CA VAL A 55 -10.80 -17.28 -12.97
C VAL A 55 -12.02 -17.82 -12.23
N LEU A 56 -12.43 -17.15 -11.16
CA LEU A 56 -13.59 -17.58 -10.35
C LEU A 56 -14.94 -17.13 -10.95
N LYS A 57 -14.92 -16.28 -11.97
CA LYS A 57 -16.10 -15.78 -12.70
C LYS A 57 -17.12 -15.09 -11.79
N GLU A 58 -16.65 -14.42 -10.74
CA GLU A 58 -17.49 -13.61 -9.86
C GLU A 58 -17.87 -12.30 -10.58
N ALA A 59 -19.17 -12.02 -10.69
CA ALA A 59 -19.68 -10.89 -11.47
C ALA A 59 -19.43 -9.50 -10.84
N ASN A 60 -19.19 -9.44 -9.52
CA ASN A 60 -19.10 -8.20 -8.76
C ASN A 60 -17.68 -7.97 -8.21
N CYS A 61 -16.66 -8.01 -9.08
CA CYS A 61 -15.25 -7.95 -8.69
C CYS A 61 -14.43 -6.94 -9.51
N ASP A 62 -14.95 -5.72 -9.63
CA ASP A 62 -14.33 -4.62 -10.37
C ASP A 62 -13.59 -3.62 -9.48
N HIS A 63 -12.84 -4.13 -8.51
CA HIS A 63 -12.09 -3.30 -7.55
C HIS A 63 -10.71 -2.92 -8.09
N VAL A 64 -10.32 -1.67 -7.89
CA VAL A 64 -8.97 -1.16 -8.14
C VAL A 64 -8.28 -0.94 -6.80
N THR A 65 -7.03 -1.39 -6.68
CA THR A 65 -6.23 -1.16 -5.48
C THR A 65 -5.41 0.13 -5.61
N LEU A 66 -5.43 0.96 -4.58
CA LEU A 66 -4.58 2.16 -4.50
C LEU A 66 -3.47 1.91 -3.48
N ALA A 67 -2.22 2.09 -3.90
CA ALA A 67 -1.04 1.91 -3.05
C ALA A 67 -0.35 3.26 -2.85
N PHE A 68 -0.51 3.85 -1.67
CA PHE A 68 0.11 5.14 -1.30
C PHE A 68 1.43 4.91 -0.55
N PHE A 69 2.48 5.62 -0.94
CA PHE A 69 3.77 5.61 -0.25
C PHE A 69 4.62 6.83 -0.65
N GLY A 70 5.57 7.21 0.22
CA GLY A 70 6.46 8.34 -0.04
C GLY A 70 7.56 8.04 -1.05
N ASP A 71 8.15 9.08 -1.64
CA ASP A 71 9.24 8.98 -2.63
C ASP A 71 10.45 8.19 -2.13
N GLY A 72 10.84 8.34 -0.86
CA GLY A 72 11.93 7.54 -0.29
C GLY A 72 11.66 6.03 -0.29
N THR A 73 10.38 5.62 -0.31
CA THR A 73 9.99 4.21 -0.37
C THR A 73 10.35 3.58 -1.72
N CYS A 74 10.38 4.38 -2.80
CA CYS A 74 10.66 3.92 -4.16
C CYS A 74 12.07 3.31 -4.30
N ASN A 75 12.99 3.63 -3.40
CA ASN A 75 14.33 3.04 -3.38
C ASN A 75 14.36 1.60 -2.85
N ASN A 76 13.25 1.07 -2.32
CA ASN A 76 13.16 -0.33 -1.93
C ASN A 76 12.94 -1.22 -3.16
N GLY A 77 13.66 -2.35 -3.22
CA GLY A 77 13.52 -3.32 -4.32
C GLY A 77 12.08 -3.83 -4.52
N GLN A 78 11.31 -3.94 -3.42
CA GLN A 78 9.90 -4.34 -3.45
C GLN A 78 9.04 -3.45 -4.36
N PHE A 79 9.37 -2.16 -4.48
CA PHE A 79 8.67 -1.26 -5.40
C PHE A 79 8.82 -1.72 -6.86
N PHE A 80 10.06 -1.95 -7.30
CA PHE A 80 10.33 -2.36 -8.68
C PHE A 80 9.83 -3.77 -8.99
N GLU A 81 9.96 -4.70 -8.04
CA GLU A 81 9.44 -6.07 -8.18
C GLU A 81 7.92 -6.05 -8.39
N CYS A 82 7.20 -5.31 -7.55
CA CYS A 82 5.74 -5.20 -7.62
C CYS A 82 5.28 -4.43 -8.85
N LEU A 83 5.99 -3.36 -9.25
CA LEU A 83 5.70 -2.60 -10.45
C LEU A 83 5.82 -3.48 -11.70
N ASN A 84 6.89 -4.27 -11.79
CA ASN A 84 7.09 -5.23 -12.88
C ASN A 84 5.97 -6.28 -12.94
N MET A 85 5.62 -6.87 -11.79
CA MET A 85 4.55 -7.87 -11.69
C MET A 85 3.18 -7.28 -12.05
N ALA A 86 2.88 -6.08 -11.57
CA ALA A 86 1.65 -5.37 -11.88
C ALA A 86 1.50 -5.09 -13.38
N ALA A 87 2.58 -4.65 -14.04
CA ALA A 87 2.60 -4.40 -15.47
C ALA A 87 2.47 -5.70 -16.28
N LEU A 88 3.29 -6.71 -15.95
CA LEU A 88 3.29 -8.02 -16.63
C LEU A 88 1.91 -8.69 -16.56
N TRP A 89 1.29 -8.67 -15.39
CA TRP A 89 0.00 -9.30 -15.15
C TRP A 89 -1.18 -8.39 -15.42
N LYS A 90 -0.98 -7.13 -15.84
CA LYS A 90 -2.04 -6.15 -16.09
C LYS A 90 -2.99 -6.02 -14.89
N LEU A 91 -2.42 -5.85 -13.70
CA LEU A 91 -3.20 -5.78 -12.46
C LEU A 91 -3.97 -4.46 -12.34
N PRO A 92 -5.17 -4.46 -11.74
CA PRO A 92 -5.94 -3.26 -11.45
C PRO A 92 -5.38 -2.55 -10.20
N ILE A 93 -4.21 -1.92 -10.34
CA ILE A 93 -3.52 -1.20 -9.26
C ILE A 93 -3.03 0.17 -9.73
N VAL A 94 -3.10 1.16 -8.83
CA VAL A 94 -2.48 2.48 -8.99
C VAL A 94 -1.45 2.67 -7.90
N PHE A 95 -0.19 2.82 -8.30
CA PHE A 95 0.90 3.21 -7.40
C PHE A 95 0.92 4.74 -7.30
N ILE A 96 0.79 5.26 -6.08
CA ILE A 96 0.70 6.70 -5.80
C ILE A 96 1.91 7.08 -4.96
N VAL A 97 2.83 7.80 -5.60
CA VAL A 97 4.05 8.29 -4.96
C VAL A 97 3.81 9.68 -4.42
N GLU A 98 3.83 9.81 -3.09
CA GLU A 98 3.76 11.09 -2.39
C GLU A 98 5.18 11.68 -2.32
N ASN A 99 5.55 12.46 -3.34
CA ASN A 99 6.87 13.10 -3.39
C ASN A 99 6.84 14.44 -2.65
N ASN A 100 7.31 14.44 -1.40
CA ASN A 100 7.48 15.64 -0.59
C ASN A 100 8.95 16.12 -0.55
N LEU A 101 9.82 15.54 -1.38
CA LEU A 101 11.26 15.81 -1.51
C LEU A 101 12.14 15.34 -0.34
N TRP A 102 11.57 14.64 0.66
CA TRP A 102 12.27 14.28 1.90
C TRP A 102 11.83 12.94 2.50
N ALA A 103 12.78 12.05 2.72
CA ALA A 103 12.61 10.87 3.56
C ALA A 103 13.31 11.06 4.91
N ILE A 104 12.58 11.58 5.90
CA ILE A 104 13.09 11.95 7.24
C ILE A 104 14.22 13.00 7.14
N GLY A 105 15.49 12.57 7.09
CA GLY A 105 16.66 13.44 6.95
C GLY A 105 17.33 13.36 5.57
N MET A 106 16.79 12.53 4.68
CA MET A 106 17.37 12.23 3.37
C MET A 106 16.65 13.05 2.29
N SER A 107 17.34 14.01 1.67
CA SER A 107 16.80 14.80 0.56
C SER A 107 16.69 13.97 -0.72
N HIS A 108 15.62 14.17 -1.49
CA HIS A 108 15.34 13.48 -2.75
C HIS A 108 16.48 13.58 -3.77
N LEU A 109 17.08 14.78 -3.93
CA LEU A 109 18.15 15.04 -4.91
C LEU A 109 19.45 14.25 -4.67
N ARG A 110 19.59 13.63 -3.49
CA ARG A 110 20.74 12.79 -3.13
C ARG A 110 20.30 11.35 -2.78
N ALA A 111 19.04 10.99 -3.00
CA ALA A 111 18.47 9.71 -2.60
C ALA A 111 18.52 8.65 -3.70
N THR A 112 18.62 9.05 -4.97
CA THR A 112 18.67 8.17 -6.15
C THR A 112 19.69 8.71 -7.14
N SER A 113 20.26 7.84 -7.99
CA SER A 113 21.25 8.23 -9.00
C SER A 113 20.67 9.11 -10.10
N ASP A 114 19.38 8.92 -10.40
CA ASP A 114 18.61 9.75 -11.31
C ASP A 114 17.36 10.24 -10.55
N PRO A 115 17.33 11.50 -10.12
CA PRO A 115 16.24 12.09 -9.32
C PRO A 115 14.99 12.42 -10.13
#